data_AF-A0A368G786-F1
#
_entry.id   AF-A0A368G786-F1
#
_cell.length_a   1.000
_cell.length_b   1.000
_cell.length_c   1.000
_cell.angle_alpha   90.00
_cell.angle_beta   90.00
_cell.angle_gamma   90.00
#
_symmetry.space_group_name_H-M   'P 1'
#
loop_
_entity.id
_entity.type
_entity.pdbx_description
1 polymer ?
#
loop_
_entity_poly.entity_id
_entity_poly.type
_entity_poly.pdbx_seq_one_letter_code
_entity_poly.pdbx_strand_id
1 'polypeptide(L)'
;MTRCSACGLAIDATDNANGVGHPMCRGRPPPGGAQWCPLCAVAVDDTKQAWKTHLTTECYNNPRRNGPEMEFDTAPEIKSEKQVRPTSSASTKVGTSGARLIDANKLVAALQEVQQRKKQESMKKKASTTAVKETESQQKSES
;
A
#
# COMPACT_ATOMS: atom_id res chain seq x y z
N MET A 1 5.37 4.25 0.77
CA MET A 1 4.77 5.51 0.28
C MET A 1 4.20 6.32 1.43
N THR A 2 4.50 7.62 1.45
CA THR A 2 4.01 8.62 2.39
C THR A 2 3.54 9.86 1.61
N ARG A 3 2.78 10.75 2.24
CA ARG A 3 2.33 11.99 1.61
C ARG A 3 3.48 13.02 1.59
N CYS A 4 3.79 13.57 0.42
CA CYS A 4 4.70 14.70 0.31
C CYS A 4 4.07 15.94 0.96
N SER A 5 4.79 16.58 1.89
CA SER A 5 4.31 17.76 2.63
C SER A 5 4.07 18.98 1.74
N ALA A 6 4.86 19.13 0.66
CA ALA A 6 4.76 20.29 -0.22
C ALA A 6 3.55 20.23 -1.17
N CYS A 7 3.31 19.07 -1.77
CA CYS A 7 2.38 18.95 -2.90
C CYS A 7 1.31 17.87 -2.73
N GLY A 8 1.29 17.15 -1.62
CA GLY A 8 0.25 16.18 -1.29
C GLY A 8 0.28 14.87 -2.07
N LEU A 9 1.13 14.75 -3.10
CA LEU A 9 1.32 13.52 -3.86
C LEU A 9 2.09 12.47 -3.06
N ALA A 10 1.91 11.20 -3.44
CA ALA A 10 2.60 10.09 -2.81
C ALA A 10 4.09 10.08 -3.19
N ILE A 11 4.97 9.98 -2.19
CA ILE A 11 6.42 9.88 -2.34
C ILE A 11 6.93 8.70 -1.51
N ASP A 12 8.09 8.14 -1.87
CA ASP A 12 8.72 7.13 -1.05
C ASP A 12 9.06 7.64 0.35
N ALA A 13 8.92 6.76 1.34
CA ALA A 13 9.11 7.14 2.74
C ALA A 13 10.55 7.57 3.01
N THR A 14 11.50 6.86 2.40
CA THR A 14 12.94 7.15 2.47
C THR A 14 13.28 8.49 1.82
N ASP A 15 12.75 8.76 0.63
CA ASP A 15 12.97 10.03 -0.07
C ASP A 15 12.41 11.20 0.72
N ASN A 16 11.20 11.06 1.25
CA ASN A 16 10.58 12.08 2.10
C ASN A 16 11.39 12.32 3.39
N ALA A 17 11.91 11.26 4.02
CA ALA A 17 12.77 11.36 5.21
C ALA A 17 14.13 12.02 4.90
N ASN A 18 14.65 11.81 3.70
CA ASN A 18 15.89 12.42 3.21
C ASN A 18 15.68 13.86 2.70
N GLY A 19 14.46 14.40 2.76
CA GLY A 19 14.12 15.72 2.23
C GLY A 19 14.17 15.81 0.70
N VAL A 20 14.25 14.67 0.01
CA VAL A 20 14.13 14.58 -1.43
C VAL A 20 12.66 14.84 -1.74
N GLY A 21 12.33 16.08 -2.08
CA GLY A 21 10.96 16.47 -2.41
C GLY A 21 10.40 15.69 -3.59
N HIS A 22 9.08 15.63 -3.73
CA HIS A 22 8.47 14.84 -4.79
C HIS A 22 8.86 15.41 -6.18
N PRO A 23 9.45 14.59 -7.09
CA PRO A 23 10.07 15.08 -8.32
C PRO A 23 9.15 15.92 -9.19
N MET A 24 7.87 15.57 -9.23
CA MET A 24 6.88 16.25 -10.07
C MET A 24 6.55 17.65 -9.57
N CYS A 25 6.55 17.88 -8.26
CA CYS A 25 6.13 19.17 -7.73
C CYS A 25 7.29 20.12 -7.45
N ARG A 26 8.54 19.62 -7.46
CA ARG A 26 9.75 20.43 -7.20
C ARG A 26 9.61 21.29 -5.93
N GLY A 27 8.92 20.77 -4.91
CA GLY A 27 8.64 21.47 -3.66
C GLY A 27 7.56 22.57 -3.73
N ARG A 28 6.82 22.71 -4.83
CA ARG A 28 5.75 23.71 -4.97
C ARG A 28 4.37 23.11 -4.68
N PRO A 29 3.58 23.77 -3.81
CA PRO A 29 2.17 23.43 -3.67
C PRO A 29 1.41 23.79 -4.96
N PRO A 30 0.28 23.12 -5.22
CA PRO A 30 -0.61 23.52 -6.29
C PRO A 30 -1.17 24.94 -6.05
N PRO A 31 -1.39 25.73 -7.12
CA PRO A 31 -1.88 27.10 -7.01
C PRO A 31 -3.35 27.14 -6.56
N GLY A 32 -3.75 28.19 -5.84
CA GLY A 32 -5.16 28.57 -5.67
C GLY A 32 -6.08 27.54 -4.97
N GLY A 33 -5.53 26.58 -4.23
CA GLY A 33 -6.32 25.49 -3.63
C GLY A 33 -6.66 24.35 -4.59
N ALA A 34 -6.08 24.36 -5.80
CA ALA A 34 -6.11 23.23 -6.72
C ALA A 34 -5.38 22.01 -6.12
N GLN A 35 -5.50 20.88 -6.79
CA GLN A 35 -4.76 19.66 -6.52
C GLN A 35 -3.93 19.26 -7.74
N TRP A 36 -2.76 18.66 -7.50
CA TRP A 36 -1.97 18.10 -8.60
C TRP A 36 -2.63 16.81 -9.11
N CYS A 37 -2.83 16.71 -10.42
CA CYS A 37 -3.18 15.46 -11.06
C CYS A 37 -2.04 14.45 -10.88
N PRO A 38 -2.27 13.27 -10.26
CA PRO A 38 -1.21 12.29 -10.01
C PRO A 38 -0.70 11.63 -11.30
N LEU A 39 -1.44 11.76 -12.40
CA LEU A 39 -1.07 11.18 -13.69
C LEU A 39 -0.15 12.13 -14.48
N CYS A 40 -0.47 13.42 -14.52
CA CYS A 40 0.20 14.37 -15.41
C CYS A 40 0.81 15.60 -14.72
N ALA A 41 0.69 15.71 -13.39
CA ALA A 41 1.21 16.83 -12.59
C ALA A 41 0.73 18.23 -13.06
N VAL A 42 -0.44 18.31 -13.69
CA VAL A 42 -1.15 19.57 -13.95
C VAL A 42 -2.03 19.90 -12.74
N ALA A 43 -2.15 21.18 -12.39
CA ALA A 43 -3.02 21.64 -11.31
C ALA A 43 -4.47 21.64 -11.78
N VAL A 44 -5.35 21.01 -11.01
CA VAL A 44 -6.78 20.87 -11.29
C VAL A 44 -7.57 21.37 -10.09
N ASP A 45 -8.59 22.20 -10.32
CA ASP A 45 -9.47 22.65 -9.24
C ASP A 45 -10.09 21.46 -8.50
N ASP A 46 -10.20 21.55 -7.18
CA ASP A 46 -10.71 20.47 -6.33
C ASP A 46 -12.24 20.36 -6.39
N THR A 47 -12.77 20.22 -7.60
CA THR A 47 -14.20 20.05 -7.87
C THR A 47 -14.43 18.83 -8.75
N LYS A 48 -15.55 18.14 -8.52
CA LYS A 48 -15.90 16.93 -9.29
C LYS A 48 -15.99 17.20 -10.79
N GLN A 49 -16.47 18.39 -11.18
CA GLN A 49 -16.61 18.77 -12.59
C GLN A 49 -15.24 19.02 -13.23
N ALA A 50 -14.35 19.77 -12.58
CA ALA A 50 -12.99 20.00 -13.08
C ALA A 50 -12.22 18.68 -13.24
N TRP A 51 -12.28 17.79 -12.25
CA TRP A 51 -11.68 16.46 -12.36
C TRP A 51 -12.27 15.60 -13.47
N LYS A 52 -13.59 15.65 -13.68
CA LYS A 52 -14.24 14.93 -14.79
C LYS A 52 -13.69 15.44 -16.12
N THR A 53 -13.75 16.75 -16.37
CA THR A 53 -13.27 17.38 -17.60
C THR A 53 -11.78 17.09 -17.82
N HIS A 54 -10.97 17.24 -16.77
CA HIS A 54 -9.54 16.97 -16.85
C HIS A 54 -9.25 15.52 -17.24
N LEU A 55 -9.86 14.54 -16.57
CA LEU A 55 -9.57 13.12 -16.82
C LEU A 55 -10.12 12.63 -18.17
N THR A 56 -11.22 13.20 -18.68
CA THR A 56 -11.80 12.77 -19.96
C THR A 56 -11.20 13.48 -21.17
N THR A 57 -10.84 14.77 -21.04
CA THR A 57 -10.48 15.60 -22.21
C THR A 57 -9.05 16.15 -22.19
N GLU A 58 -8.49 16.47 -21.03
CA GLU A 58 -7.24 17.25 -20.93
C GLU A 58 -6.03 16.42 -20.50
N CYS A 59 -6.23 15.37 -19.70
CA CYS A 59 -5.16 14.59 -19.09
C CYS A 59 -4.40 13.76 -20.14
N TYR A 60 -3.25 14.26 -20.57
CA TYR A 60 -2.41 13.61 -21.58
C TYR A 60 -1.81 12.28 -21.13
N ASN A 61 -1.67 12.06 -19.81
CA ASN A 61 -1.13 10.82 -19.26
C ASN A 61 -2.23 9.90 -18.69
N ASN A 62 -3.49 10.05 -19.12
CA ASN A 62 -4.55 9.12 -18.77
C ASN A 62 -4.54 7.91 -19.73
N PRO A 63 -4.08 6.71 -19.31
CA PRO A 63 -4.02 5.55 -20.19
C PRO A 63 -5.40 5.02 -20.59
N ARG A 64 -6.46 5.45 -19.90
CA ARG A 64 -7.85 5.09 -20.19
C ARG A 64 -8.58 6.11 -21.05
N ARG A 65 -7.91 7.18 -21.50
CA ARG A 65 -8.54 8.24 -22.30
C ARG A 65 -9.18 7.71 -23.59
N ASN A 66 -8.55 6.71 -24.22
CA ASN A 66 -9.04 6.06 -25.44
C ASN A 66 -9.75 4.73 -25.15
N GLY A 67 -10.15 4.48 -23.90
CA GLY A 67 -10.92 3.29 -23.55
C GLY A 67 -12.33 3.33 -24.15
N PRO A 68 -13.05 2.19 -24.20
CA PRO A 68 -14.45 2.20 -24.60
C PRO A 68 -15.20 3.21 -23.72
N GLU A 69 -15.98 4.09 -24.37
CA GLU A 69 -16.79 5.09 -23.69
C GLU A 69 -17.75 4.36 -22.74
N MET A 70 -17.52 4.52 -21.43
CA MET A 70 -18.46 4.05 -20.43
C MET A 70 -19.63 5.05 -20.44
N GLU A 71 -20.69 4.71 -21.17
CA GLU A 71 -22.00 5.32 -20.95
C GLU A 71 -22.36 5.10 -19.47
N PHE A 72 -22.31 6.17 -18.70
CA PHE A 72 -22.89 6.18 -17.37
C PHE A 72 -24.40 6.27 -17.55
N ASP A 73 -25.04 5.12 -17.53
CA ASP A 73 -26.49 4.99 -17.49
C ASP A 73 -27.02 5.83 -16.32
N THR A 74 -27.58 7.00 -16.63
CA THR A 74 -28.40 7.79 -15.71
C THR A 74 -29.72 7.05 -15.49
N ALA A 75 -29.67 5.90 -14.85
CA ALA A 75 -30.83 5.15 -14.40
C ALA A 75 -31.30 5.67 -13.02
N PRO A 76 -32.62 5.71 -12.78
CA PRO A 76 -33.24 6.52 -11.74
C PRO A 76 -33.04 5.95 -10.33
N GLU A 77 -33.16 6.85 -9.36
CA GLU A 77 -33.11 6.67 -7.91
C GLU A 77 -33.52 5.27 -7.40
N ILE A 78 -32.53 4.42 -7.12
CA ILE A 78 -32.75 3.14 -6.45
C ILE A 78 -32.86 3.43 -4.95
N LYS A 79 -34.08 3.26 -4.41
CA LYS A 79 -34.39 3.35 -2.98
C LYS A 79 -33.39 2.54 -2.17
N SER A 80 -32.88 3.17 -1.11
CA SER A 80 -31.85 2.62 -0.23
C SER A 80 -32.32 1.34 0.47
N GLU A 81 -31.79 0.19 0.03
CA GLU A 81 -31.69 -1.00 0.88
C GLU A 81 -30.22 -1.30 1.14
N LYS A 82 -29.88 -1.44 2.43
CA LYS A 82 -28.52 -1.61 2.95
C LYS A 82 -27.85 -2.83 2.32
N GLN A 83 -27.03 -2.62 1.29
CA GLN A 83 -26.14 -3.65 0.77
C GLN A 83 -24.69 -3.30 1.11
N VAL A 84 -24.12 -4.09 2.02
CA VAL A 84 -22.74 -3.96 2.49
C VAL A 84 -21.79 -4.20 1.31
N ARG A 85 -20.94 -3.19 1.06
CA ARG A 85 -19.93 -3.13 0.00
C ARG A 85 -18.95 -4.31 0.09
N PRO A 86 -18.84 -5.20 -0.91
CA PRO A 86 -17.78 -6.20 -0.92
C PRO A 86 -16.45 -5.53 -1.28
N THR A 87 -15.42 -5.83 -0.50
CA THR A 87 -14.05 -5.31 -0.68
C THR A 87 -13.37 -5.99 -1.85
N SER A 88 -12.97 -5.24 -2.86
CA SER A 88 -12.25 -5.75 -4.02
C SER A 88 -10.79 -6.07 -3.68
N SER A 89 -10.46 -7.36 -3.59
CA SER A 89 -9.10 -7.86 -3.86
C SER A 89 -9.19 -8.82 -5.02
N ALA A 90 -8.84 -8.35 -6.21
CA ALA A 90 -8.66 -9.20 -7.38
C ALA A 90 -7.37 -10.02 -7.21
N SER A 91 -7.51 -11.33 -7.03
CA SER A 91 -6.39 -12.28 -7.09
C SER A 91 -6.35 -12.93 -8.47
N THR A 92 -5.15 -12.98 -9.04
CA THR A 92 -4.79 -13.51 -10.35
C THR A 92 -5.16 -15.00 -10.51
N LYS A 93 -5.50 -15.33 -11.76
CA LYS A 93 -5.97 -16.63 -12.28
C LYS A 93 -5.02 -17.80 -11.96
N VAL A 94 -5.56 -18.93 -11.51
CA VAL A 94 -5.15 -20.29 -11.92
C VAL A 94 -6.38 -21.18 -11.89
N GLY A 95 -6.78 -21.69 -13.06
CA GLY A 95 -7.73 -22.78 -13.15
C GLY A 95 -7.07 -24.07 -12.70
N THR A 96 -7.66 -24.76 -11.72
CA THR A 96 -7.58 -26.21 -11.54
C THR A 96 -8.82 -26.64 -10.77
N SER A 97 -9.52 -27.57 -11.38
CA SER A 97 -10.63 -28.38 -10.91
C SER A 97 -10.52 -28.79 -9.44
N GLY A 98 -11.64 -28.68 -8.71
CA GLY A 98 -11.82 -29.30 -7.39
C GLY A 98 -11.46 -28.41 -6.22
N ALA A 99 -12.37 -27.49 -5.85
CA ALA A 99 -12.26 -26.66 -4.66
C ALA A 99 -12.26 -27.50 -3.38
N ARG A 100 -11.08 -27.95 -2.94
CA ARG A 100 -10.84 -28.23 -1.53
C ARG A 100 -10.61 -26.89 -0.85
N LEU A 101 -11.69 -26.32 -0.32
CA LEU A 101 -11.66 -25.13 0.51
C LEU A 101 -10.60 -25.33 1.61
N ILE A 102 -9.64 -24.42 1.67
CA ILE A 102 -8.60 -24.44 2.70
C ILE A 102 -9.28 -24.18 4.05
N ASP A 103 -9.19 -25.13 4.97
CA ASP A 103 -9.75 -25.03 6.31
C ASP A 103 -9.05 -23.92 7.09
N ALA A 104 -9.82 -22.88 7.46
CA ALA A 104 -9.32 -21.72 8.19
C ALA A 104 -8.64 -22.10 9.51
N ASN A 105 -9.10 -23.16 10.18
CA ASN A 105 -8.50 -23.62 11.42
C ASN A 105 -7.11 -24.21 11.21
N LYS A 106 -6.88 -24.92 10.10
CA LYS A 106 -5.55 -25.42 9.74
C LYS A 106 -4.58 -24.27 9.44
N LEU A 107 -5.07 -23.20 8.83
CA LEU A 107 -4.25 -22.02 8.54
C LEU A 107 -3.84 -21.30 9.82
N VAL A 108 -4.76 -21.13 10.77
CA VAL A 108 -4.48 -20.51 12.08
C VAL A 108 -3.49 -21.34 12.88
N ALA A 109 -3.67 -22.67 12.91
CA ALA A 109 -2.75 -23.58 13.60
C ALA A 109 -1.33 -23.50 13.02
N ALA A 110 -1.20 -23.49 11.69
CA ALA A 110 0.10 -23.37 11.02
C ALA A 110 0.80 -22.03 11.33
N LEU A 111 0.03 -20.92 11.38
CA LEU A 111 0.57 -19.61 11.73
C LEU A 111 1.04 -19.55 13.19
N GLN A 112 0.28 -20.14 14.12
CA GLN A 112 0.69 -20.24 15.52
C GLN A 112 1.96 -21.08 15.68
N GLU A 113 2.10 -22.17 14.95
CA GLU A 113 3.30 -23.01 14.98
C GLU A 113 4.54 -22.24 14.49
N VAL A 114 4.42 -21.49 13.40
CA VAL A 114 5.51 -20.66 12.87
C VAL A 114 5.93 -19.59 13.89
N GLN A 115 4.97 -18.97 14.59
CA GLN A 115 5.29 -18.00 15.64
C GLN A 115 6.00 -18.64 16.84
N GLN A 116 5.57 -19.83 17.26
CA GLN A 116 6.21 -20.56 18.35
C GLN A 116 7.64 -20.99 17.99
N ARG A 117 7.87 -21.49 16.77
CA ARG A 117 9.21 -21.84 16.27
C ARG A 117 10.14 -20.61 16.26
N LYS A 118 9.69 -19.48 15.73
CA LYS A 118 10.48 -18.22 15.78
C LYS A 118 10.81 -17.78 17.21
N LYS A 119 9.86 -17.95 18.15
CA LYS A 119 10.08 -17.61 19.56
C LYS A 119 11.13 -18.55 20.19
N GLN A 120 11.06 -19.86 19.94
CA GLN A 120 12.04 -20.83 20.43
C GLN A 120 13.44 -20.61 19.83
N GLU A 121 13.54 -20.31 18.53
CA GLU A 121 14.82 -19.97 17.89
C GLU A 121 15.42 -18.69 18.47
N SER A 122 14.59 -17.68 18.75
CA SER A 122 15.07 -16.45 19.40
C SER A 122 15.59 -16.69 20.82
N MET A 123 14.94 -17.59 21.57
CA MET A 123 15.39 -17.97 22.92
C MET A 123 16.68 -18.80 22.88
N LYS A 124 16.80 -19.75 21.95
CA LYS A 124 18.05 -20.52 21.74
C LYS A 124 19.21 -19.60 21.35
N LYS A 125 19.00 -18.66 20.42
CA LYS A 125 20.03 -17.68 20.05
C LYS A 125 20.48 -16.85 21.25
N LYS A 126 19.53 -16.36 22.07
CA LYS A 126 19.85 -15.61 23.29
C LYS A 126 20.62 -16.46 24.32
N ALA A 127 20.25 -17.72 24.51
CA ALA A 127 20.95 -18.63 25.41
C ALA A 127 22.38 -18.93 24.93
N SER A 128 22.58 -19.13 23.61
CA SER A 128 23.90 -19.32 23.02
C SER A 128 24.78 -18.07 23.14
N THR A 129 24.23 -16.86 23.02
CA THR A 129 24.98 -15.61 23.21
C THR A 129 25.38 -15.39 24.66
N THR A 130 24.57 -15.82 25.64
CA THR A 130 24.93 -15.75 27.06
C THR A 130 26.03 -16.75 27.41
N ALA A 131 25.96 -17.98 26.91
CA ALA A 131 26.98 -19.00 27.17
C ALA A 131 28.37 -18.62 26.62
N VAL A 132 28.45 -17.99 25.45
CA VAL A 132 29.72 -17.52 24.87
C VAL A 132 30.37 -16.40 25.71
N LYS A 133 29.55 -15.52 26.32
CA LYS A 133 30.04 -14.44 27.20
C LYS A 133 30.58 -14.94 28.55
N GLU A 134 30.02 -16.01 29.09
CA GLU A 134 30.50 -16.62 30.33
C GLU A 134 31.84 -17.35 30.11
N THR A 135 32.01 -18.04 28.98
CA THR A 135 33.28 -18.71 28.64
C THR A 135 34.43 -17.73 28.35
N GLU A 136 34.15 -16.57 27.77
CA GLU A 136 35.17 -15.53 27.53
C GLU A 136 35.62 -14.84 28.82
N SER A 137 34.74 -14.75 29.83
CA SER A 137 35.08 -14.15 31.13
C SER A 137 35.95 -15.06 32.00
N GLN A 138 35.83 -16.39 31.89
CA GLN A 138 36.66 -17.34 32.63
C GLN A 138 38.10 -17.45 32.07
N GLN A 139 38.30 -17.33 30.76
CA GLN A 139 39.65 -17.34 30.16
C GLN A 139 40.48 -16.08 30.49
N LYS A 140 39.84 -14.97 30.88
CA LYS A 140 40.54 -13.72 31.25
C LYS A 140 40.99 -13.68 32.72
N SER A 141 40.49 -14.60 33.56
CA SER A 141 40.86 -14.70 34.98
C SER A 141 41.99 -15.69 35.28
N GLU A 142 42.48 -16.43 34.28
CA GLU A 142 43.57 -17.42 34.43
C GLU A 142 44.86 -17.04 33.65
N SER A 143 45.01 -15.77 33.25
CA SER A 143 46.26 -15.23 32.67
C SER A 143 46.91 -14.18 33.56
#